data_AF-A0A9P9GE51-F1
#
_entry.id   AF-A0A9P9GE51-F1
#
_cell.length_a   1.000
_cell.length_b   1.000
_cell.length_c   1.000
_cell.angle_alpha   90.00
_cell.angle_beta   90.00
_cell.angle_gamma   90.00
#
_symmetry.space_group_name_H-M   'P 1'
#
loop_
_entity.id
_entity.type
_entity.pdbx_description
1 polymer ?
#
loop_
_entity_poly.entity_id
_entity_poly.type
_entity_poly.pdbx_seq_one_letter_code
_entity_poly.pdbx_strand_id
1 'polypeptide(L)'
;MQPTEDVLEAFCISTPPVPINGGRGLWFRAGDTILKPSDDDEEAEWTFLPDKWEPNFEAILKACHAFHADVAKLGLEKPDFLATRRNRWAEADLVTWEEKTLNEVTNVNAEILSIIQPILDQLLQLRKPLPSDLKNELIHGDITGNVLFDDNPDIPLGIIDITFYWRCAAYAEAVVVADGLAWHGRGRELVEMLGTDEVRIQLLVRPL
;
A
#
# COMPACT_ATOMS: atom_id res chain seq x y z
N MET A 1 9.46 14.87 14.52
CA MET A 1 10.51 15.12 15.54
C MET A 1 11.77 14.40 15.09
N GLN A 2 12.95 15.03 15.13
CA GLN A 2 14.21 14.36 14.77
C GLN A 2 14.54 13.27 15.81
N PRO A 3 15.11 12.11 15.42
CA PRO A 3 15.54 11.07 16.37
C PRO A 3 16.50 11.69 17.39
N THR A 4 16.27 11.40 18.67
CA THR A 4 17.12 11.88 19.76
C THR A 4 18.46 11.15 19.77
N GLU A 5 19.46 11.71 20.44
CA GLU A 5 20.76 11.03 20.64
C GLU A 5 20.58 9.65 21.28
N ASP A 6 19.67 9.52 22.26
CA ASP A 6 19.35 8.23 22.90
C ASP A 6 18.84 7.17 21.90
N VAL A 7 18.03 7.58 20.92
CA VAL A 7 17.54 6.69 19.85
C VAL A 7 18.71 6.28 18.94
N LEU A 8 19.57 7.22 18.56
CA LEU A 8 20.73 6.93 17.72
C LEU A 8 21.71 5.97 18.43
N GLU A 9 21.94 6.17 19.73
CA GLU A 9 22.77 5.29 20.56
C GLU A 9 22.17 3.89 20.67
N ALA A 10 20.85 3.78 20.90
CA ALA A 10 20.16 2.49 21.00
C ALA A 10 20.31 1.63 19.73
N PHE A 11 20.37 2.26 18.55
CA PHE A 11 20.58 1.59 17.27
C PHE A 11 22.06 1.56 16.83
N CYS A 12 23.00 1.96 17.70
CA CYS A 12 24.45 2.02 17.42
C CYS A 12 24.81 2.91 16.21
N ILE A 13 24.03 3.97 15.99
CA ILE A 13 24.17 4.91 14.88
C ILE A 13 25.02 6.09 15.33
N SER A 14 26.14 6.32 14.64
CA SER A 14 27.05 7.45 14.90
C SER A 14 26.95 8.57 13.86
N THR A 15 26.17 8.36 12.79
CA THR A 15 25.96 9.35 11.74
C THR A 15 24.80 10.27 12.12
N PRO A 16 24.91 11.61 11.94
CA PRO A 16 23.79 12.51 12.21
C PRO A 16 22.57 12.19 11.32
N PRO A 17 21.35 12.15 11.88
CA PRO A 17 20.14 11.86 11.11
C PRO A 17 19.77 13.04 10.22
N VAL A 18 19.60 12.78 8.93
CA VAL A 18 19.13 13.72 7.91
C VAL A 18 17.70 13.35 7.54
N PRO A 19 16.76 14.31 7.48
CA PRO A 19 15.40 14.01 7.03
C PRO A 19 15.41 13.50 5.59
N ILE A 20 14.59 12.49 5.30
CA ILE A 20 14.37 11.98 3.94
C ILE A 20 12.93 12.23 3.49
N ASN A 21 12.75 12.43 2.19
CA ASN A 21 11.43 12.66 1.62
C ASN A 21 10.66 11.32 1.54
N GLY A 22 9.38 11.30 1.93
CA GLY A 22 8.57 10.06 1.92
C GLY A 22 7.79 9.84 3.22
N GLY A 23 6.72 9.03 3.12
CA GLY A 23 5.74 8.83 4.18
C GLY A 23 5.16 10.14 4.72
N ARG A 24 4.78 10.19 6.01
CA ARG A 24 4.24 11.38 6.70
C ARG A 24 5.30 12.45 7.06
N GLY A 25 6.47 12.47 6.41
CA GLY A 25 7.56 13.44 6.70
C GLY A 25 8.27 13.22 8.05
N LEU A 26 8.24 11.99 8.57
CA LEU A 26 8.79 11.62 9.87
C LEU A 26 10.03 10.70 9.77
N TRP A 27 10.58 10.56 8.58
CA TRP A 27 11.63 9.59 8.29
C TRP A 27 13.00 10.26 8.27
N PHE A 28 13.98 9.60 8.89
CA PHE A 28 15.35 10.10 9.00
C PHE A 28 16.34 9.02 8.58
N ARG A 29 17.31 9.39 7.78
CA ARG A 29 18.44 8.54 7.41
C ARG A 29 19.66 8.90 8.23
N ALA A 30 20.32 7.89 8.77
CA ALA A 30 21.59 8.03 9.43
C ALA A 30 22.53 6.92 8.95
N GLY A 31 23.45 7.25 8.04
CA GLY A 31 24.29 6.27 7.35
C GLY A 31 23.48 5.42 6.36
N ASP A 32 23.43 4.11 6.60
CA ASP A 32 22.62 3.12 5.87
C ASP A 32 21.31 2.76 6.59
N THR A 33 21.09 3.32 7.77
CA THR A 33 19.91 3.03 8.60
C THR A 33 18.84 4.10 8.40
N ILE A 34 17.60 3.66 8.25
CA ILE A 34 16.42 4.52 8.16
C ILE A 34 15.58 4.35 9.43
N LEU A 35 15.28 5.46 10.08
CA LEU A 35 14.49 5.55 11.29
C LEU A 35 13.13 6.17 10.98
N LYS A 36 12.07 5.49 11.39
CA LYS A 36 10.69 5.98 11.42
C LYS A 36 10.17 5.89 12.86
N PRO A 37 9.53 6.94 13.40
CA PRO A 37 8.73 6.78 14.61
C PRO A 37 7.55 5.84 14.33
N SER A 38 7.21 5.00 15.30
CA SER A 38 6.05 4.10 15.16
C SER A 38 4.71 4.85 15.28
N ASP A 39 3.59 4.13 15.17
CA ASP A 39 2.21 4.63 15.05
C ASP A 39 1.25 4.25 16.23
N ASP A 40 1.74 3.79 17.38
CA ASP A 40 0.94 3.23 18.50
C ASP A 40 1.22 3.85 19.87
N ASP A 41 0.74 5.00 20.32
CA ASP A 41 0.82 5.67 21.67
C ASP A 41 1.63 5.11 22.90
N GLU A 42 1.80 3.79 23.11
CA GLU A 42 3.03 3.14 23.68
C GLU A 42 4.25 3.13 22.69
N GLU A 43 4.10 3.85 21.59
CA GLU A 43 4.71 3.79 20.25
C GLU A 43 4.10 4.93 19.35
N ALA A 44 3.59 6.08 19.87
CA ALA A 44 3.37 7.41 19.19
C ALA A 44 2.00 8.11 19.23
N GLU A 45 1.63 8.58 20.43
CA GLU A 45 0.59 9.59 20.61
C GLU A 45 1.11 10.86 19.93
N TRP A 46 0.21 11.64 19.32
CA TRP A 46 0.47 12.89 18.58
C TRP A 46 0.76 12.77 17.07
N THR A 47 -0.29 12.56 16.26
CA THR A 47 -0.26 12.98 14.84
C THR A 47 -0.83 14.38 14.67
N PHE A 48 0.05 15.36 14.48
CA PHE A 48 -0.20 16.58 13.71
C PHE A 48 1.12 17.13 13.20
N LEU A 49 1.20 17.52 11.92
CA LEU A 49 2.03 18.58 11.31
C LEU A 49 1.78 18.59 9.77
N PRO A 50 2.09 19.68 9.03
CA PRO A 50 1.08 20.34 8.18
C PRO A 50 1.29 20.28 6.65
N ASP A 51 0.18 20.41 5.94
CA ASP A 51 -0.11 21.14 4.69
C ASP A 51 0.63 20.96 3.35
N LYS A 52 1.66 20.13 3.16
CA LYS A 52 2.10 19.76 1.78
C LYS A 52 3.12 18.63 1.73
N TRP A 53 2.63 17.39 1.72
CA TRP A 53 3.32 16.29 1.07
C TRP A 53 2.45 15.84 -0.10
N GLU A 54 3.00 15.88 -1.32
CA GLU A 54 2.34 15.34 -2.50
C GLU A 54 3.09 14.08 -2.96
N PRO A 55 2.43 12.91 -3.03
CA PRO A 55 3.06 11.69 -3.51
C PRO A 55 3.46 11.85 -4.97
N ASN A 56 4.71 11.50 -5.29
CA ASN A 56 5.11 11.32 -6.68
C ASN A 56 4.61 9.96 -7.19
N PHE A 57 3.33 9.90 -7.60
CA PHE A 57 2.68 8.68 -8.07
C PHE A 57 3.39 8.00 -9.24
N GLU A 58 4.02 8.75 -10.14
CA GLU A 58 4.78 8.15 -11.25
C GLU A 58 5.98 7.36 -10.71
N ALA A 59 6.71 7.93 -9.76
CA ALA A 59 7.83 7.26 -9.11
C ALA A 59 7.38 6.07 -8.25
N ILE A 60 6.25 6.19 -7.54
CA ILE A 60 5.66 5.09 -6.76
C ILE A 60 5.25 3.94 -7.68
N LEU A 61 4.59 4.21 -8.80
CA LEU A 61 4.22 3.17 -9.78
C LEU A 61 5.45 2.49 -10.38
N LYS A 62 6.51 3.25 -10.71
CA LYS A 62 7.79 2.67 -11.16
C LYS A 62 8.43 1.78 -10.10
N ALA A 63 8.44 2.22 -8.83
CA ALA A 63 8.97 1.43 -7.72
C ALA A 63 8.14 0.16 -7.50
N CYS A 64 6.81 0.28 -7.52
CA CYS A 64 5.87 -0.83 -7.43
C CYS A 64 6.12 -1.86 -8.53
N HIS A 65 6.24 -1.40 -9.78
CA HIS A 65 6.52 -2.27 -10.91
C HIS A 65 7.86 -3.01 -10.76
N ALA A 66 8.93 -2.29 -10.42
CA ALA A 66 10.27 -2.86 -10.27
C ALA A 66 10.34 -3.87 -9.12
N PHE A 67 9.73 -3.54 -7.98
CA PHE A 67 9.65 -4.43 -6.82
C PHE A 67 8.96 -5.75 -7.16
N HIS A 68 7.79 -5.70 -7.78
CA HIS A 68 7.06 -6.92 -8.12
C HIS A 68 7.75 -7.72 -9.21
N ALA A 69 8.45 -7.07 -10.16
CA ALA A 69 9.30 -7.76 -11.13
C ALA A 69 10.46 -8.51 -10.47
N ASP A 70 11.04 -7.98 -9.40
CA ASP A 70 12.09 -8.65 -8.62
C ASP A 70 11.52 -9.77 -7.73
N VAL A 71 10.39 -9.55 -7.07
CA VAL A 71 9.69 -10.58 -6.28
C VAL A 71 9.28 -11.76 -7.17
N ALA A 72 8.81 -11.50 -8.39
CA ALA A 72 8.43 -12.55 -9.35
C ALA A 72 9.60 -13.50 -9.70
N LYS A 73 10.85 -12.99 -9.72
CA LYS A 73 12.05 -13.81 -9.99
C LYS A 73 12.35 -14.81 -8.89
N LEU A 74 11.85 -14.58 -7.68
CA LEU A 74 12.02 -15.51 -6.56
C LEU A 74 11.23 -16.82 -6.77
N GLY A 75 10.25 -16.83 -7.68
CA GLY A 75 9.50 -18.05 -8.03
C GLY A 75 8.81 -18.69 -6.83
N LEU A 76 8.33 -17.86 -5.90
CA LEU A 76 7.71 -18.32 -4.66
C LEU A 76 6.35 -18.97 -4.96
N GLU A 77 6.02 -20.01 -4.20
CA GLU A 77 4.66 -20.52 -4.09
C GLU A 77 3.87 -19.69 -3.06
N LYS A 78 2.52 -19.82 -3.06
CA LYS A 78 1.66 -19.10 -2.11
C LYS A 78 2.06 -19.45 -0.66
N PRO A 79 2.54 -18.48 0.15
CA PRO A 79 2.94 -18.78 1.52
C PRO A 79 1.76 -19.18 2.41
N ASP A 80 1.91 -20.24 3.20
CA ASP A 80 0.85 -20.79 4.07
C ASP A 80 0.32 -19.76 5.09
N PHE A 81 1.18 -18.87 5.59
CA PHE A 81 0.78 -17.87 6.59
C PHE A 81 -0.28 -16.90 6.07
N LEU A 82 -0.37 -16.70 4.75
CA LEU A 82 -1.42 -15.86 4.15
C LEU A 82 -2.80 -16.49 4.32
N ALA A 83 -2.89 -17.83 4.31
CA ALA A 83 -4.15 -18.54 4.53
C ALA A 83 -4.62 -18.50 5.99
N THR A 84 -3.69 -18.31 6.93
CA THR A 84 -3.98 -18.27 8.37
C THR A 84 -4.17 -16.86 8.93
N ARG A 85 -3.87 -15.80 8.16
CA ARG A 85 -4.03 -14.42 8.60
C ARG A 85 -5.50 -14.12 8.89
N ARG A 86 -5.78 -13.57 10.07
CA ARG A 86 -7.12 -13.19 10.54
C ARG A 86 -7.11 -11.74 10.99
N ASN A 87 -7.33 -10.83 10.05
CA ASN A 87 -7.51 -9.41 10.35
C ASN A 87 -8.49 -8.80 9.33
N ARG A 88 -9.04 -7.61 9.65
CA ARG A 88 -10.06 -6.95 8.82
C ARG A 88 -9.65 -6.75 7.37
N TRP A 89 -8.36 -6.53 7.09
CA TRP A 89 -7.85 -6.32 5.74
C TRP A 89 -7.78 -7.63 4.94
N ALA A 90 -7.38 -8.73 5.58
CA ALA A 90 -7.42 -10.05 4.96
C ALA A 90 -8.87 -10.48 4.65
N GLU A 91 -9.82 -10.19 5.55
CA GLU A 91 -11.24 -10.45 5.31
C GLU A 91 -11.79 -9.62 4.13
N ALA A 92 -11.43 -8.33 4.05
CA ALA A 92 -11.81 -7.47 2.94
C ALA A 92 -11.23 -7.95 1.60
N ASP A 93 -9.97 -8.39 1.57
CA ASP A 93 -9.36 -8.99 0.37
C ASP A 93 -10.11 -10.25 -0.08
N LEU A 94 -10.45 -11.17 0.84
CA LEU A 94 -11.24 -12.36 0.48
C LEU A 94 -12.61 -12.00 -0.11
N VAL A 95 -13.29 -10.98 0.46
CA VAL A 95 -14.58 -10.50 -0.07
C VAL A 95 -14.42 -9.82 -1.42
N THR A 96 -13.40 -8.99 -1.60
CA THR A 96 -13.11 -8.31 -2.87
C THR A 96 -12.87 -9.29 -4.01
N TRP A 97 -12.28 -10.43 -3.71
CA TRP A 97 -11.95 -11.49 -4.67
C TRP A 97 -12.98 -12.63 -4.74
N GLU A 98 -14.15 -12.47 -4.13
CA GLU A 98 -15.25 -13.44 -4.15
C GLU A 98 -14.86 -14.82 -3.56
N GLU A 99 -13.77 -14.88 -2.79
CA GLU A 99 -13.33 -16.05 -2.03
C GLU A 99 -14.11 -16.20 -0.72
N LYS A 100 -14.81 -15.13 -0.32
CA LYS A 100 -15.69 -15.06 0.85
C LYS A 100 -16.83 -14.07 0.58
N THR A 101 -18.00 -14.30 1.15
CA THR A 101 -19.12 -13.36 1.12
C THR A 101 -19.11 -12.44 2.33
N LEU A 102 -19.66 -11.23 2.20
CA LEU A 102 -19.72 -10.26 3.30
C LEU A 102 -20.47 -10.80 4.54
N ASN A 103 -21.47 -11.66 4.33
CA ASN A 103 -22.23 -12.31 5.42
C ASN A 103 -21.39 -13.28 6.25
N GLU A 104 -20.28 -13.78 5.71
CA GLU A 104 -19.36 -14.67 6.43
C GLU A 104 -18.31 -13.90 7.24
N VAL A 105 -18.23 -12.58 7.09
CA VAL A 105 -17.31 -11.73 7.86
C VAL A 105 -17.90 -11.45 9.23
N THR A 106 -17.17 -11.81 10.28
CA THR A 106 -17.61 -11.58 11.67
C THR A 106 -17.48 -10.11 12.06
N ASN A 107 -18.38 -9.62 12.91
CA ASN A 107 -18.33 -8.26 13.49
C ASN A 107 -18.45 -7.11 12.49
N VAL A 108 -19.12 -7.33 11.35
CA VAL A 108 -19.51 -6.22 10.46
C VAL A 108 -20.59 -5.39 11.15
N ASN A 109 -20.37 -4.08 11.27
CA ASN A 109 -21.35 -3.17 11.83
C ASN A 109 -22.49 -2.95 10.82
N ALA A 110 -23.69 -3.45 11.13
CA ALA A 110 -24.85 -3.38 10.24
C ALA A 110 -25.34 -1.96 9.97
N GLU A 111 -25.19 -1.04 10.93
CA GLU A 111 -25.57 0.37 10.75
C GLU A 111 -24.62 1.05 9.75
N ILE A 112 -23.31 0.89 9.93
CA ILE A 112 -22.31 1.40 8.98
C ILE A 112 -22.49 0.76 7.61
N LEU A 113 -22.73 -0.56 7.55
CA LEU A 113 -22.97 -1.26 6.30
C LEU A 113 -24.17 -0.66 5.57
N SER A 114 -25.28 -0.36 6.26
CA SER A 114 -26.46 0.24 5.65
C SER A 114 -26.19 1.61 5.02
N ILE A 115 -25.26 2.39 5.59
CA ILE A 115 -24.85 3.70 5.08
C ILE A 115 -24.05 3.54 3.78
N ILE A 116 -23.14 2.57 3.72
CA ILE A 116 -22.24 2.38 2.57
C ILE A 116 -22.81 1.45 1.48
N GLN A 117 -23.85 0.66 1.78
CA GLN A 117 -24.43 -0.35 0.87
C GLN A 117 -24.78 0.23 -0.51
N PRO A 118 -25.42 1.42 -0.64
CA PRO A 118 -25.74 1.96 -1.96
C PRO A 118 -24.51 2.26 -2.82
N ILE A 119 -23.39 2.63 -2.20
CA ILE A 119 -22.12 2.88 -2.89
C ILE A 119 -21.46 1.55 -3.26
N LEU A 120 -21.47 0.59 -2.33
CA LEU A 120 -20.98 -0.76 -2.58
C LEU A 120 -21.73 -1.42 -3.74
N ASP A 121 -23.06 -1.30 -3.80
CA ASP A 121 -23.88 -1.82 -4.90
C ASP A 121 -23.51 -1.20 -6.25
N GLN A 122 -23.22 0.11 -6.28
CA GLN A 122 -22.74 0.78 -7.49
C GLN A 122 -21.37 0.26 -7.93
N LEU A 123 -20.42 0.09 -7.00
CA LEU A 123 -19.10 -0.48 -7.29
C LEU A 123 -19.21 -1.92 -7.80
N LEU A 124 -20.06 -2.75 -7.17
CA LEU A 124 -20.30 -4.12 -7.58
C LEU A 124 -20.90 -4.21 -9.00
N GLN A 125 -21.77 -3.27 -9.39
CA GLN A 125 -22.30 -3.20 -10.76
C GLN A 125 -21.23 -2.89 -11.82
N LEU A 126 -20.12 -2.26 -11.44
CA LEU A 126 -18.99 -1.98 -12.34
C LEU A 126 -18.05 -3.19 -12.50
N ARG A 127 -18.12 -4.15 -11.57
CA ARG A 127 -17.27 -5.34 -11.60
C ARG A 127 -17.71 -6.30 -12.70
N LYS A 128 -16.71 -6.82 -13.38
CA LYS A 128 -16.79 -7.88 -14.38
C LYS A 128 -15.81 -8.99 -14.03
N PRO A 129 -16.03 -10.21 -14.55
CA PRO A 129 -15.07 -11.30 -14.42
C PRO A 129 -13.70 -10.90 -14.98
N LEU A 130 -12.64 -11.28 -14.26
CA LEU A 130 -11.27 -11.21 -14.76
C LEU A 130 -10.91 -12.49 -15.53
N PRO A 131 -9.91 -12.43 -16.44
CA PRO A 131 -9.37 -13.64 -17.06
C PRO A 131 -8.88 -14.64 -16.02
N SER A 132 -9.20 -15.93 -16.21
CA SER A 132 -8.86 -16.99 -15.26
C SER A 132 -7.37 -17.36 -15.27
N ASP A 133 -6.62 -16.89 -16.26
CA ASP A 133 -5.18 -17.12 -16.44
C ASP A 133 -4.30 -16.01 -15.86
N LEU A 134 -4.89 -15.05 -15.13
CA LEU A 134 -4.11 -14.08 -14.38
C LEU A 134 -3.23 -14.77 -13.35
N LYS A 135 -1.91 -14.59 -13.52
CA LYS A 135 -0.92 -15.11 -12.58
C LYS A 135 -0.97 -14.32 -11.28
N ASN A 136 -1.28 -15.02 -10.19
CA ASN A 136 -1.10 -14.50 -8.84
C ASN A 136 0.33 -14.76 -8.35
N GLU A 137 0.86 -13.81 -7.60
CA GLU A 137 2.17 -13.90 -6.97
C GLU A 137 2.17 -13.11 -5.66
N LEU A 138 3.30 -13.08 -4.98
CA LEU A 138 3.44 -12.30 -3.75
C LEU A 138 3.54 -10.81 -4.10
N ILE A 139 2.62 -10.01 -3.59
CA ILE A 139 2.58 -8.56 -3.82
C ILE A 139 2.60 -7.77 -2.52
N HIS A 140 3.06 -6.51 -2.58
CA HIS A 140 2.84 -5.53 -1.53
C HIS A 140 1.55 -4.77 -1.82
N GLY A 141 0.52 -5.01 -1.00
CA GLY A 141 -0.82 -4.44 -1.20
C GLY A 141 -1.08 -3.09 -0.54
N ASP A 142 -0.03 -2.37 -0.12
CA ASP A 142 -0.13 -1.07 0.57
C ASP A 142 1.07 -0.17 0.25
N ILE A 143 1.48 -0.12 -1.01
CA ILE A 143 2.77 0.49 -1.38
C ILE A 143 2.75 2.03 -1.41
N THR A 144 1.59 2.68 -1.57
CA THR A 144 1.48 4.12 -1.84
C THR A 144 2.14 4.99 -0.77
N GLY A 145 1.89 4.68 0.50
CA GLY A 145 2.48 5.39 1.65
C GLY A 145 3.86 4.87 2.06
N ASN A 146 4.31 3.77 1.45
CA ASN A 146 5.42 2.93 1.91
C ASN A 146 6.59 2.92 0.91
N VAL A 147 6.74 4.04 0.18
CA VAL A 147 7.92 4.34 -0.64
C VAL A 147 8.70 5.50 -0.03
N LEU A 148 10.01 5.28 0.14
CA LEU A 148 10.96 6.26 0.62
C LEU A 148 11.75 6.86 -0.53
N PHE A 149 11.80 8.18 -0.53
CA PHE A 149 12.52 8.98 -1.51
C PHE A 149 13.80 9.53 -0.86
N ASP A 150 14.88 9.49 -1.62
CA ASP A 150 16.11 10.17 -1.26
C ASP A 150 16.31 11.35 -2.22
N ASP A 151 16.80 12.48 -1.71
CA ASP A 151 17.11 13.64 -2.54
C ASP A 151 18.29 13.36 -3.48
N ASN A 152 19.10 12.33 -3.17
CA ASN A 152 20.14 11.82 -4.05
C ASN A 152 19.55 10.83 -5.08
N PRO A 153 19.54 11.18 -6.38
CA PRO A 153 18.97 10.33 -7.43
C PRO A 153 19.75 9.03 -7.68
N ASP A 154 20.99 8.92 -7.20
CA ASP A 154 21.79 7.69 -7.32
C ASP A 154 21.37 6.62 -6.30
N ILE A 155 20.51 6.98 -5.34
CA ILE A 155 20.04 6.08 -4.29
C ILE A 155 18.68 5.53 -4.73
N PRO A 156 18.52 4.19 -4.82
CA PRO A 156 17.25 3.60 -5.20
C PRO A 156 16.17 3.92 -4.17
N LEU A 157 14.92 4.02 -4.63
CA LEU A 157 13.77 4.20 -3.76
C LEU A 157 13.66 3.02 -2.78
N GLY A 158 13.46 3.33 -1.51
CA GLY A 158 13.26 2.33 -0.47
C GLY A 158 11.80 1.87 -0.43
N ILE A 159 11.57 0.58 -0.25
CA ILE A 159 10.24 0.01 0.01
C ILE A 159 10.27 -0.62 1.39
N ILE A 160 9.23 -0.33 2.16
CA ILE A 160 9.14 -0.57 3.60
C ILE A 160 7.75 -1.13 3.93
N ASP A 161 7.57 -1.54 5.18
CA ASP A 161 6.27 -1.95 5.75
C ASP A 161 5.47 -2.90 4.84
N ILE A 162 6.18 -3.94 4.38
CA ILE A 162 5.69 -4.80 3.30
C ILE A 162 4.49 -5.61 3.78
N THR A 163 3.30 -5.21 3.32
CA THR A 163 2.05 -5.91 3.56
C THR A 163 1.75 -6.89 2.42
N PHE A 164 1.98 -8.17 2.68
CA PHE A 164 1.87 -9.22 1.67
C PHE A 164 0.43 -9.67 1.36
N TYR A 165 0.13 -9.83 0.06
CA TYR A 165 -1.05 -10.51 -0.49
C TYR A 165 -0.67 -11.46 -1.63
N TRP A 166 -1.59 -12.34 -2.00
CA TRP A 166 -1.42 -13.29 -3.12
C TRP A 166 -2.34 -12.95 -4.29
N ARG A 167 -1.95 -11.95 -5.08
CA ARG A 167 -2.71 -11.39 -6.21
C ARG A 167 -1.78 -11.11 -7.40
N CYS A 168 -2.30 -10.72 -8.54
CA CYS A 168 -1.44 -10.33 -9.67
C CYS A 168 -0.68 -9.01 -9.37
N ALA A 169 0.55 -8.87 -9.87
CA ALA A 169 1.34 -7.65 -9.66
C ALA A 169 0.63 -6.36 -10.09
N ALA A 170 -0.13 -6.41 -11.21
CA ALA A 170 -0.91 -5.26 -11.67
C ALA A 170 -1.97 -4.79 -10.66
N TYR A 171 -2.40 -5.63 -9.72
CA TYR A 171 -3.30 -5.22 -8.64
C TYR A 171 -2.61 -4.26 -7.66
N ALA A 172 -1.31 -4.43 -7.39
CA ALA A 172 -0.58 -3.51 -6.52
C ALA A 172 -0.46 -2.11 -7.14
N GLU A 173 -0.27 -2.03 -8.46
CA GLU A 173 -0.34 -0.76 -9.19
C GLU A 173 -1.75 -0.14 -9.13
N ALA A 174 -2.79 -0.99 -9.22
CA ALA A 174 -4.17 -0.55 -9.10
C ALA A 174 -4.51 0.03 -7.71
N VAL A 175 -3.93 -0.52 -6.63
CA VAL A 175 -4.02 0.05 -5.27
C VAL A 175 -3.41 1.45 -5.23
N VAL A 176 -2.24 1.67 -5.85
CA VAL A 176 -1.61 3.01 -5.93
C VAL A 176 -2.51 4.02 -6.60
N VAL A 177 -3.17 3.63 -7.70
CA VAL A 177 -4.11 4.51 -8.39
C VAL A 177 -5.37 4.75 -7.55
N ALA A 178 -5.92 3.73 -6.91
CA ALA A 178 -7.07 3.88 -6.02
C ALA A 178 -6.80 4.84 -4.87
N ASP A 179 -5.63 4.76 -4.22
CA ASP A 179 -5.24 5.71 -3.18
C ASP A 179 -5.13 7.13 -3.71
N GLY A 180 -4.58 7.29 -4.92
CA GLY A 180 -4.51 8.59 -5.58
C GLY A 180 -5.89 9.22 -5.83
N LEU A 181 -6.86 8.41 -6.25
CA LEU A 181 -8.24 8.83 -6.48
C LEU A 181 -8.96 9.16 -5.16
N ALA A 182 -8.81 8.31 -4.14
CA ALA A 182 -9.54 8.42 -2.88
C ALA A 182 -8.99 9.52 -1.95
N TRP A 183 -7.67 9.63 -1.85
CA TRP A 183 -7.01 10.42 -0.79
C TRP A 183 -6.25 11.64 -1.30
N HIS A 184 -5.86 11.66 -2.56
CA HIS A 184 -4.97 12.70 -3.11
C HIS A 184 -5.61 13.56 -4.20
N GLY A 185 -6.92 13.43 -4.42
CA GLY A 185 -7.67 14.26 -5.38
C GLY A 185 -7.19 14.12 -6.82
N ARG A 186 -6.49 13.02 -7.13
CA ARG A 186 -6.01 12.70 -8.47
C ARG A 186 -7.15 12.16 -9.32
N GLY A 187 -6.99 12.17 -10.62
CA GLY A 187 -8.07 11.86 -11.55
C GLY A 187 -7.68 10.91 -12.66
N ARG A 188 -8.24 11.18 -13.84
CA ARG A 188 -8.09 10.37 -15.05
C ARG A 188 -6.64 10.10 -15.41
N GLU A 189 -5.73 11.03 -15.13
CA GLU A 189 -4.32 10.90 -15.46
C GLU A 189 -3.66 9.71 -14.76
N LEU A 190 -4.04 9.36 -13.52
CA LEU A 190 -3.53 8.15 -12.86
C LEU A 190 -4.13 6.88 -13.47
N VAL A 191 -5.41 6.93 -13.83
CA VAL A 191 -6.09 5.79 -14.49
C VAL A 191 -5.44 5.51 -15.85
N GLU A 192 -5.07 6.56 -16.59
CA GLU A 192 -4.33 6.45 -17.84
C GLU A 192 -2.91 5.91 -17.65
N MET A 193 -2.22 6.27 -16.55
CA MET A 193 -0.91 5.72 -16.21
C MET A 193 -0.94 4.22 -15.88
N LEU A 194 -1.95 3.76 -15.14
CA LEU A 194 -2.16 2.32 -14.92
C LEU A 194 -2.38 1.62 -16.26
N GLY A 195 -3.27 2.19 -17.07
CA GLY A 195 -3.73 1.68 -18.36
C GLY A 195 -5.24 1.40 -18.35
N THR A 196 -5.88 1.59 -19.51
CA THR A 196 -7.34 1.62 -19.64
C THR A 196 -7.94 0.39 -20.32
N ASP A 197 -7.16 -0.68 -20.49
CA ASP A 197 -7.72 -1.95 -20.93
C ASP A 197 -8.63 -2.56 -19.85
N GLU A 198 -9.52 -3.45 -20.27
CA GLU A 198 -10.56 -4.00 -19.39
C GLU A 198 -9.98 -4.71 -18.17
N VAL A 199 -8.84 -5.41 -18.29
CA VAL A 199 -8.23 -6.11 -17.15
C VAL A 199 -7.77 -5.11 -16.12
N ARG A 200 -7.04 -4.07 -16.52
CA ARG A 200 -6.55 -3.04 -15.60
C ARG A 200 -7.65 -2.25 -14.93
N ILE A 201 -8.69 -1.87 -15.68
CA ILE A 201 -9.86 -1.20 -15.10
C ILE A 201 -10.56 -2.11 -14.09
N GLN A 202 -10.69 -3.40 -14.38
CA GLN A 202 -11.29 -4.35 -13.45
C GLN A 202 -10.43 -4.57 -12.20
N LEU A 203 -9.11 -4.53 -12.32
CA LEU A 203 -8.21 -4.53 -11.15
C LEU A 203 -8.36 -3.26 -10.32
N LEU A 204 -8.56 -2.09 -10.94
CA LEU A 204 -8.77 -0.81 -10.26
C LEU A 204 -10.11 -0.72 -9.52
N VAL A 205 -11.19 -1.35 -10.00
CA VAL A 205 -12.49 -1.31 -9.31
C VAL A 205 -12.50 -2.12 -8.00
N ARG A 206 -11.51 -2.99 -7.79
CA ARG A 206 -11.43 -3.89 -6.62
C ARG A 206 -10.91 -3.22 -5.33
N PRO A 207 -9.91 -2.32 -5.36
CA PRO A 207 -9.46 -1.55 -4.18
C PRO A 207 -10.20 -0.22 -3.96
N LEU A 208 -11.19 0.14 -4.78
CA LEU A 208 -12.04 1.33 -4.60
C LEU A 208 -13.16 1.14 -3.57
#